data_AF-A0A0B8P3Q8-F1
#
_entry.id   AF-A0A0B8P3Q8-F1
#
_cell.length_a   1.000
_cell.length_b   1.000
_cell.length_c   1.000
_cell.angle_alpha   90.00
_cell.angle_beta   90.00
_cell.angle_gamma   90.00
#
_symmetry.space_group_name_H-M   'P 1'
#
loop_
_entity.id
_entity.type
_entity.pdbx_description
1 polymer ?
#
loop_
_entity_poly.entity_id
_entity_poly.type
_entity_poly.pdbx_seq_one_letter_code
_entity_poly.pdbx_strand_id
1 'polypeptide(L)'
;MQFLFRMITGQYRLVWIVSFVYSALFNFAFFRDFTAAFPLDAGNWGFFISVCFFLFAVHIFVFSLLAGRLFTKLVLSLGFLIGASAAYFSWTYGIVVDTVMLQNILETDTGEAFGLFSIELVATMIIGALLPIYLVWKAPVATKLLAREPCETLLHDLCTAYHCHRISAI
;
A
#
# COMPACT_ATOMS: atom_id res chain seq x y z
N MET A 1 -2.76 24.15 13.86
CA MET A 1 -3.56 23.40 12.85
C MET A 1 -2.90 23.29 11.46
N GLN A 2 -2.08 24.25 10.99
CA GLN A 2 -1.41 24.17 9.68
C GLN A 2 -0.36 23.06 9.54
N PHE A 3 0.29 22.65 10.64
CA PHE A 3 1.32 21.60 10.61
C PHE A 3 0.72 20.20 10.35
N LEU A 4 -0.51 19.95 10.82
CA LEU A 4 -1.23 18.69 10.60
C LEU A 4 -1.59 18.53 9.11
N PHE A 5 -2.12 19.59 8.50
CA PHE A 5 -2.56 19.59 7.09
C PHE A 5 -1.44 19.43 6.08
N ARG A 6 -0.24 19.95 6.36
CA ARG A 6 0.90 19.90 5.42
C ARG A 6 1.54 18.51 5.32
N MET A 7 1.23 17.59 6.25
CA MET A 7 1.75 16.21 6.28
C MET A 7 0.77 15.21 5.66
N ILE A 8 -0.49 15.60 5.51
CA ILE A 8 -1.61 14.75 5.07
C ILE A 8 -1.72 14.70 3.53
N THR A 9 -1.24 15.67 2.76
CA THR A 9 -1.59 15.68 1.33
C THR A 9 -0.83 14.66 0.46
N GLY A 10 0.46 14.42 0.73
CA GLY A 10 1.28 13.53 -0.12
C GLY A 10 1.02 12.03 0.13
N GLN A 11 0.86 11.65 1.40
CA GLN A 11 0.64 10.26 1.81
C GLN A 11 -0.69 9.73 1.26
N TYR A 12 -1.79 10.48 1.44
CA TYR A 12 -3.11 10.02 1.02
C TYR A 12 -3.21 9.90 -0.50
N ARG A 13 -2.54 10.80 -1.25
CA ARG A 13 -2.45 10.66 -2.72
C ARG A 13 -1.83 9.34 -3.14
N LEU A 14 -0.75 8.91 -2.48
CA LEU A 14 -0.13 7.61 -2.74
C LEU A 14 -1.06 6.46 -2.37
N VAL A 15 -1.70 6.51 -1.21
CA VAL A 15 -2.65 5.47 -0.77
C VAL A 15 -3.78 5.31 -1.79
N TRP A 16 -4.35 6.41 -2.29
CA TRP A 16 -5.42 6.37 -3.28
C TRP A 16 -4.96 5.78 -4.61
N ILE A 17 -3.80 6.22 -5.13
CA ILE A 17 -3.24 5.69 -6.38
C ILE A 17 -2.95 4.20 -6.24
N VAL A 18 -2.29 3.78 -5.15
CA VAL A 18 -1.98 2.37 -4.90
C VAL A 18 -3.24 1.55 -4.74
N SER A 19 -4.23 2.03 -3.99
CA SER A 19 -5.51 1.32 -3.82
C SER A 19 -6.24 1.13 -5.15
N PHE A 20 -6.15 2.12 -6.04
CA PHE A 20 -6.77 2.05 -7.36
C PHE A 20 -6.07 1.01 -8.23
N VAL A 21 -4.74 1.07 -8.30
CA VAL A 21 -3.91 0.10 -9.02
C VAL A 21 -4.13 -1.32 -8.49
N TYR A 22 -4.16 -1.49 -7.16
CA TYR A 22 -4.37 -2.77 -6.52
C TYR A 22 -5.77 -3.33 -6.79
N SER A 23 -6.80 -2.49 -6.69
CA SER A 23 -8.17 -2.90 -6.98
C SER A 23 -8.35 -3.25 -8.46
N ALA A 24 -7.82 -2.45 -9.38
CA ALA A 24 -8.04 -2.64 -10.82
C ALA A 24 -7.17 -3.76 -11.42
N LEU A 25 -5.87 -3.76 -11.10
CA LEU A 25 -4.93 -4.71 -11.71
C LEU A 25 -4.93 -6.01 -10.93
N PHE A 26 -4.60 -6.01 -9.64
CA PHE A 26 -4.29 -7.25 -8.92
C PHE A 26 -5.51 -8.15 -8.72
N ASN A 27 -6.71 -7.56 -8.66
CA ASN A 27 -7.96 -8.28 -8.54
C ASN A 27 -8.58 -8.65 -9.91
N PHE A 28 -7.78 -8.71 -10.98
CA PHE A 28 -8.31 -9.06 -12.31
C PHE A 28 -8.99 -10.44 -12.37
N ALA A 29 -8.41 -11.48 -11.75
CA ALA A 29 -9.05 -12.81 -11.66
C ALA A 29 -10.42 -12.73 -10.96
N PHE A 30 -10.52 -11.94 -9.88
CA PHE A 30 -11.80 -11.72 -9.21
C PHE A 30 -12.84 -11.13 -10.18
N PHE A 31 -12.49 -10.10 -10.96
CA PHE A 31 -13.45 -9.52 -11.92
C PHE A 31 -13.82 -10.46 -13.05
N ARG A 32 -12.88 -11.28 -13.54
CA ARG A 32 -13.15 -12.33 -14.52
C ARG A 32 -14.17 -13.33 -13.96
N ASP A 33 -13.95 -13.84 -12.76
CA ASP A 33 -14.81 -14.86 -12.16
C ASP A 33 -16.16 -14.27 -11.72
N PHE A 34 -16.16 -13.00 -11.26
CA PHE A 34 -17.38 -12.25 -10.96
C PHE A 34 -18.24 -12.02 -12.19
N THR A 35 -17.67 -11.58 -13.32
CA THR A 35 -18.43 -11.34 -14.55
C THR A 35 -18.90 -12.63 -15.21
N ALA A 36 -18.21 -13.75 -14.97
CA ALA A 36 -18.70 -15.08 -15.35
C ALA A 36 -19.92 -15.51 -14.52
N ALA A 37 -19.94 -15.22 -13.21
CA ALA A 37 -21.07 -15.52 -12.34
C ALA A 37 -22.25 -14.54 -12.51
N PHE A 38 -21.97 -13.27 -12.80
CA PHE A 38 -22.94 -12.20 -13.02
C PHE A 38 -22.71 -11.52 -14.37
N PRO A 39 -23.22 -12.12 -15.48
CA PRO A 39 -23.04 -11.56 -16.81
C PRO A 39 -23.56 -10.12 -16.91
N LEU A 40 -22.77 -9.24 -17.51
CA LEU A 40 -23.10 -7.83 -17.65
C LEU A 40 -24.29 -7.61 -18.61
N ASP A 41 -24.43 -8.48 -19.61
CA ASP A 41 -25.51 -8.44 -20.60
C ASP A 41 -26.89 -8.67 -19.99
N ALA A 42 -26.95 -9.32 -18.82
CA ALA A 42 -28.18 -9.52 -18.06
C ALA A 42 -28.64 -8.28 -17.26
N GLY A 43 -28.02 -7.11 -17.49
CA GLY A 43 -28.35 -5.86 -16.81
C GLY A 43 -27.62 -5.63 -15.49
N ASN A 44 -26.60 -6.43 -15.16
CA ASN A 44 -25.87 -6.37 -13.88
C ASN A 44 -24.84 -5.23 -13.77
N TRP A 45 -24.85 -4.26 -14.69
CA TRP A 45 -23.89 -3.14 -14.70
C TRP A 45 -23.88 -2.35 -13.39
N GLY A 46 -25.06 -2.08 -12.81
CA GLY A 46 -25.14 -1.38 -11.52
C GLY A 46 -24.45 -2.15 -10.39
N PHE A 47 -24.62 -3.48 -10.38
CA PHE A 47 -23.99 -4.35 -9.38
C PHE A 47 -22.46 -4.40 -9.58
N PHE A 48 -22.00 -4.57 -10.82
CA PHE A 48 -20.56 -4.54 -11.14
C PHE A 48 -19.89 -3.23 -10.70
N ILE A 49 -20.49 -2.08 -11.04
CA ILE A 49 -19.97 -0.77 -10.64
C ILE A 49 -19.93 -0.65 -9.11
N SER A 50 -20.98 -1.09 -8.41
CA SER A 50 -21.03 -1.06 -6.94
C SER A 50 -19.89 -1.87 -6.30
N VAL A 51 -19.58 -3.04 -6.86
CA VAL A 51 -18.49 -3.91 -6.38
C VAL A 51 -17.13 -3.28 -6.63
N CYS A 52 -16.91 -2.66 -7.80
CA CYS A 52 -15.68 -1.92 -8.08
C CYS A 52 -15.45 -0.80 -7.07
N PHE A 53 -16.48 0.01 -6.78
CA PHE A 53 -16.38 1.07 -5.77
C PHE A 53 -16.18 0.52 -4.36
N PHE A 54 -16.89 -0.55 -4.00
CA PHE A 54 -16.74 -1.20 -2.71
C PHE A 54 -15.32 -1.74 -2.49
N LEU A 55 -14.78 -2.49 -3.46
CA LEU A 55 -13.41 -3.00 -3.39
C LEU A 55 -12.40 -1.86 -3.28
N PHE A 56 -12.56 -0.81 -4.07
CA PHE A 56 -11.67 0.35 -3.99
C PHE A 56 -11.73 1.03 -2.62
N ALA A 57 -12.93 1.21 -2.06
CA ALA A 57 -13.12 1.78 -0.73
C ALA A 57 -12.50 0.91 0.37
N VAL A 58 -12.65 -0.42 0.29
CA VAL A 58 -12.04 -1.36 1.23
C VAL A 58 -10.51 -1.27 1.17
N HIS A 59 -9.91 -1.24 -0.02
CA HIS A 59 -8.45 -1.09 -0.15
C HIS A 59 -7.97 0.25 0.41
N ILE A 60 -8.66 1.36 0.13
CA ILE A 60 -8.33 2.66 0.73
C ILE A 60 -8.40 2.56 2.26
N PHE A 61 -9.46 1.96 2.80
CA PHE A 61 -9.64 1.83 4.23
C PHE A 61 -8.52 1.02 4.88
N VAL A 62 -8.22 -0.17 4.35
CA VAL A 62 -7.15 -1.05 4.84
C VAL A 62 -5.80 -0.37 4.74
N PHE A 63 -5.43 0.15 3.56
CA PHE A 63 -4.13 0.82 3.40
C PHE A 63 -4.03 2.09 4.24
N SER A 64 -5.11 2.85 4.42
CA SER A 64 -5.09 4.03 5.30
C SER A 64 -4.95 3.66 6.77
N LEU A 65 -5.56 2.55 7.20
CA LEU A 65 -5.47 2.05 8.57
C LEU A 65 -4.06 1.56 8.90
N LEU A 66 -3.44 0.83 7.97
CA LEU A 66 -2.09 0.28 8.15
C LEU A 66 -1.00 1.34 7.88
N ALA A 67 -1.23 2.27 6.96
CA ALA A 67 -0.25 3.30 6.60
C ALA A 67 -0.17 4.39 7.68
N GLY A 68 0.62 4.12 8.72
CA GLY A 68 1.12 5.17 9.61
C GLY A 68 2.08 6.12 8.86
N ARG A 69 2.32 7.30 9.42
CA ARG A 69 3.17 8.35 8.83
C ARG A 69 4.59 7.86 8.47
N LEU A 70 5.15 6.96 9.26
CA LEU A 70 6.46 6.34 9.01
C LEU A 70 6.35 5.06 8.17
N PHE A 71 5.32 4.26 8.46
CA PHE A 71 5.17 2.91 7.90
C PHE A 71 4.54 2.90 6.51
N THR A 72 4.07 4.04 5.99
CA THR A 72 3.42 4.12 4.67
C THR A 72 4.24 3.44 3.58
N LYS A 73 5.54 3.78 3.44
CA LYS A 73 6.37 3.19 2.38
C LYS A 73 6.54 1.68 2.57
N LEU A 74 6.72 1.22 3.80
CA LEU A 74 6.89 -0.20 4.12
C LEU A 74 5.60 -0.98 3.86
N VAL A 75 4.46 -0.50 4.36
CA VAL A 75 3.14 -1.12 4.20
C VAL A 75 2.76 -1.23 2.73
N LEU A 76 2.93 -0.15 1.95
CA LEU A 76 2.64 -0.19 0.52
C LEU A 76 3.61 -1.15 -0.20
N SER A 77 4.87 -1.23 0.22
CA SER A 77 5.83 -2.14 -0.42
C SER A 77 5.50 -3.61 -0.14
N LEU A 78 5.17 -3.95 1.10
CA LEU A 78 4.72 -5.29 1.47
C LEU A 78 3.39 -5.63 0.77
N GLY A 79 2.48 -4.67 0.69
CA GLY A 79 1.24 -4.81 -0.07
C GLY A 79 1.49 -5.18 -1.53
N PHE A 80 2.44 -4.51 -2.20
CA PHE A 80 2.81 -4.85 -3.58
C PHE A 80 3.44 -6.24 -3.72
N LEU A 81 4.32 -6.65 -2.80
CA LEU A 81 4.92 -8.00 -2.83
C LEU A 81 3.87 -9.10 -2.65
N ILE A 82 3.03 -8.97 -1.62
CA ILE A 82 1.98 -9.94 -1.31
C ILE A 82 0.95 -9.95 -2.44
N GLY A 83 0.52 -8.77 -2.89
CA GLY A 83 -0.46 -8.62 -3.94
C GLY A 83 -0.01 -9.16 -5.29
N ALA A 84 1.22 -8.90 -5.71
CA ALA A 84 1.73 -9.43 -6.98
C ALA A 84 1.89 -10.96 -6.93
N SER A 85 2.32 -11.50 -5.79
CA SER A 85 2.43 -12.94 -5.58
C SER A 85 1.04 -13.60 -5.65
N ALA A 86 0.08 -13.09 -4.87
CA ALA A 86 -1.29 -13.59 -4.86
C ALA A 86 -1.96 -13.45 -6.24
N ALA A 87 -1.80 -12.31 -6.91
CA ALA A 87 -2.34 -12.08 -8.24
C ALA A 87 -1.77 -13.08 -9.27
N TYR A 88 -0.46 -13.35 -9.25
CA TYR A 88 0.15 -14.35 -10.13
C TYR A 88 -0.47 -15.73 -9.91
N PHE A 89 -0.55 -16.18 -8.66
CA PHE A 89 -1.12 -17.49 -8.35
C PHE A 89 -2.61 -17.59 -8.72
N SER A 90 -3.39 -16.53 -8.52
CA SER A 90 -4.79 -16.49 -8.93
C SER A 90 -4.97 -16.41 -10.45
N TRP A 91 -4.13 -15.69 -11.17
CA TRP A 91 -4.24 -15.56 -12.63
C TRP A 91 -3.84 -16.84 -13.36
N THR A 92 -2.68 -17.40 -13.00
CA THR A 92 -2.08 -18.52 -13.71
C THR A 92 -2.65 -19.86 -13.26
N TYR A 93 -2.87 -20.03 -11.96
CA TYR A 93 -3.29 -21.32 -11.39
C TYR A 93 -4.75 -21.31 -10.92
N GLY A 94 -5.46 -20.18 -11.01
CA GLY A 94 -6.85 -20.09 -10.53
C GLY A 94 -6.98 -20.26 -9.02
N ILE A 95 -5.89 -20.06 -8.29
CA ILE A 95 -5.82 -20.31 -6.86
C ILE A 95 -6.63 -19.24 -6.09
N VAL A 96 -7.48 -19.69 -5.17
CA VAL A 96 -8.22 -18.86 -4.22
C VAL A 96 -7.60 -19.04 -2.84
N VAL A 97 -7.19 -17.94 -2.21
CA VAL A 97 -6.53 -17.97 -0.89
C VAL A 97 -7.55 -18.28 0.19
N ASP A 98 -7.59 -19.55 0.60
CA ASP A 98 -8.41 -20.05 1.70
C ASP A 98 -7.55 -20.70 2.80
N THR A 99 -8.21 -21.27 3.81
CA THR A 99 -7.55 -21.94 4.92
C THR A 99 -6.77 -23.19 4.49
N VAL A 100 -7.22 -23.90 3.46
CA VAL A 100 -6.56 -25.12 2.98
C VAL A 100 -5.27 -24.74 2.25
N MET A 101 -5.31 -23.68 1.44
CA MET A 101 -4.13 -23.16 0.78
C MET A 101 -3.09 -22.63 1.78
N LEU A 102 -3.52 -21.98 2.86
CA LEU A 102 -2.59 -21.54 3.92
C LEU A 102 -1.93 -22.74 4.62
N GLN A 103 -2.67 -23.81 4.88
CA GLN A 103 -2.10 -25.05 5.43
C GLN A 103 -1.08 -25.64 4.46
N ASN A 104 -1.44 -25.75 3.18
CA ASN A 104 -0.53 -26.26 2.15
C ASN A 104 0.77 -25.45 2.12
N ILE A 105 0.71 -24.11 2.13
CA ILE A 105 1.91 -23.25 2.15
C ILE A 105 2.78 -23.50 3.38
N LEU A 106 2.19 -23.72 4.55
CA LEU A 106 2.92 -23.98 5.80
C LEU A 106 3.55 -25.38 5.83
N GLU A 107 2.94 -26.35 5.17
CA GLU A 107 3.38 -27.75 5.10
C GLU A 107 4.24 -28.06 3.86
N THR A 108 4.37 -27.11 2.91
CA THR A 108 5.06 -27.31 1.63
C THR A 108 6.56 -27.59 1.82
N ASP A 109 7.05 -28.64 1.16
CA ASP A 109 8.48 -28.96 1.09
C ASP A 109 9.23 -28.06 0.09
N THR A 110 10.52 -27.84 0.34
CA THR A 110 11.37 -27.03 -0.55
C THR A 110 11.39 -27.52 -2.00
N GLY A 111 11.32 -28.83 -2.25
CA GLY A 111 11.28 -29.39 -3.61
C GLY A 111 10.00 -29.03 -4.36
N GLU A 112 8.86 -29.01 -3.68
CA GLU A 112 7.57 -28.61 -4.25
C GLU A 112 7.53 -27.09 -4.50
N ALA A 113 8.07 -26.29 -3.57
CA ALA A 113 8.16 -24.85 -3.72
C ALA A 113 9.03 -24.44 -4.92
N PHE A 114 10.15 -25.14 -5.18
CA PHE A 114 10.99 -24.88 -6.35
C PHE A 114 10.32 -25.28 -7.67
N GLY A 115 9.43 -26.27 -7.67
CA GLY A 115 8.64 -26.64 -8.85
C GLY A 115 7.67 -25.55 -9.31
N LEU A 116 7.29 -24.64 -8.41
CA LEU A 116 6.41 -23.50 -8.70
C LEU A 116 7.16 -22.26 -9.20
N PHE A 117 8.50 -22.26 -9.17
CA PHE A 117 9.27 -21.15 -9.72
C PHE A 117 9.22 -21.17 -11.24
N SER A 118 8.69 -20.08 -11.81
CA SER A 118 8.64 -19.88 -13.25
C SER A 118 9.24 -18.53 -13.64
N ILE A 119 9.64 -18.40 -14.91
CA ILE A 119 10.11 -17.11 -15.45
C ILE A 119 9.00 -16.05 -15.42
N GLU A 120 7.74 -16.48 -15.57
CA GLU A 120 6.55 -15.62 -15.52
C GLU A 120 6.29 -15.07 -14.12
N LEU A 121 6.52 -15.88 -13.08
CA LEU A 121 6.48 -15.43 -11.69
C LEU A 121 7.50 -14.32 -11.46
N VAL A 122 8.75 -14.53 -11.93
CA VAL A 122 9.82 -13.52 -11.78
C VAL A 122 9.45 -12.22 -12.53
N ALA A 123 8.97 -12.33 -13.77
CA ALA A 123 8.53 -11.16 -14.55
C ALA A 123 7.37 -10.42 -13.84
N THR A 124 6.40 -11.16 -13.33
CA THR A 124 5.25 -10.60 -12.60
C THR A 124 5.69 -9.93 -11.30
N MET A 125 6.63 -10.50 -10.57
CA MET A 125 7.21 -9.88 -9.36
C MET A 125 8.00 -8.61 -9.67
N ILE A 126 8.75 -8.58 -10.77
CA ILE A 126 9.49 -7.38 -11.18
C ILE A 126 8.52 -6.26 -11.56
N ILE A 127 7.55 -6.54 -12.41
CA ILE A 127 6.63 -5.52 -12.96
C ILE A 127 5.57 -5.14 -11.93
N GLY A 128 4.99 -6.13 -11.26
CA GLY A 128 3.88 -5.97 -10.32
C GLY A 128 4.34 -5.56 -8.92
N ALA A 129 5.53 -5.95 -8.46
CA ALA A 129 6.01 -5.56 -7.13
C ALA A 129 7.19 -4.59 -7.17
N LEU A 130 8.33 -4.99 -7.75
CA LEU A 130 9.56 -4.20 -7.62
C LEU A 130 9.47 -2.83 -8.28
N LEU A 131 8.87 -2.74 -9.47
CA LEU A 131 8.67 -1.48 -10.17
C LEU A 131 7.79 -0.49 -9.36
N PRO A 132 6.57 -0.84 -8.92
CA PRO A 132 5.76 0.08 -8.12
C PRO A 132 6.37 0.37 -6.75
N ILE A 133 7.08 -0.58 -6.12
CA ILE A 133 7.85 -0.33 -4.91
C ILE A 133 8.88 0.77 -5.16
N TYR A 134 9.67 0.66 -6.23
CA TYR A 134 10.65 1.68 -6.59
C TYR A 134 10.01 3.06 -6.78
N LEU A 135 8.84 3.13 -7.44
CA LEU A 135 8.08 4.36 -7.63
C LEU A 135 7.58 4.95 -6.29
N VAL A 136 7.06 4.13 -5.38
CA VAL A 136 6.63 4.54 -4.03
C VAL A 136 7.81 5.10 -3.23
N TRP A 137 8.99 4.50 -3.36
CA TRP A 137 10.18 4.95 -2.63
C TRP A 137 10.73 6.26 -3.17
N LYS A 138 10.67 6.48 -4.49
CA LYS A 138 10.98 7.76 -5.13
C LYS A 138 10.00 8.88 -4.81
N ALA A 139 8.75 8.54 -4.43
CA ALA A 139 7.77 9.55 -4.09
C ALA A 139 8.21 10.35 -2.85
N PRO A 140 8.12 11.70 -2.88
CA PRO A 140 8.49 12.57 -1.78
C PRO A 140 7.41 12.49 -0.68
N VAL A 141 7.46 11.41 0.10
CA VAL A 141 6.73 11.34 1.37
C VAL A 141 7.63 11.98 2.40
N ALA A 142 7.19 13.09 2.98
CA ALA A 142 7.93 13.80 4.03
C ALA A 142 7.96 12.95 5.32
N THR A 143 8.83 11.95 5.36
CA THR A 143 9.19 11.18 6.55
C THR A 143 10.07 12.06 7.43
N LYS A 144 9.45 12.98 8.17
CA LYS A 144 10.11 13.64 9.31
C LYS A 144 10.19 12.61 10.44
N LEU A 145 11.24 11.81 10.49
CA LEU A 145 11.46 10.94 11.64
C LEU A 145 12.75 11.21 12.40
N LEU A 146 13.78 11.79 11.79
CA LEU A 146 15.07 11.97 12.45
C LEU A 146 15.75 13.25 12.00
N ALA A 147 15.04 14.38 12.02
CA ALA A 147 15.76 15.59 12.38
C ALA A 147 16.10 15.42 13.86
N ARG A 148 17.29 14.88 14.16
CA ARG A 148 17.99 15.35 15.36
C ARG A 148 17.89 16.85 15.25
N GLU A 149 17.04 17.48 16.03
CA GLU A 149 17.22 18.91 16.23
C GLU A 149 18.63 19.00 16.84
N PRO A 150 19.61 19.62 16.15
CA PRO A 150 20.88 19.87 16.78
C PRO A 150 20.56 20.61 18.08
N CYS A 151 21.14 20.19 19.21
CA CYS A 151 20.97 20.85 20.52
C CYS A 151 21.17 22.39 20.43
N GLU A 152 21.90 22.83 19.41
CA GLU A 152 22.14 24.21 19.02
C GLU A 152 20.86 25.03 18.72
N THR A 153 19.82 24.41 18.12
CA THR A 153 18.54 25.10 17.84
C THR A 153 17.71 25.28 19.12
N LEU A 154 17.79 24.32 20.05
CA LEU A 154 17.12 24.40 21.35
C LEU A 154 17.73 25.47 22.25
N LEU A 155 19.05 25.64 22.20
CA LEU A 155 19.78 26.73 22.88
C LEU A 155 19.44 28.10 22.29
N HIS A 156 19.30 28.21 20.97
CA HIS A 156 18.92 29.47 20.33
C HIS A 156 17.50 29.89 20.73
N ASP A 157 16.54 28.96 20.75
CA ASP A 157 15.15 29.23 21.12
C ASP A 157 14.98 29.56 22.62
N LEU A 158 15.77 28.93 23.50
CA LEU A 158 15.82 29.30 24.91
C LEU A 158 16.46 30.68 25.11
N CYS A 159 17.45 31.05 24.29
CA CYS A 159 18.12 32.35 24.37
C CYS A 159 17.20 33.49 23.90
N THR A 160 16.46 33.32 22.81
CA THR A 160 15.43 34.29 22.38
C THR A 160 14.28 34.39 23.38
N ALA A 161 13.85 33.29 23.99
CA ALA A 161 12.82 33.32 25.03
C ALA A 161 13.28 34.08 26.29
N TYR A 162 14.54 33.85 26.74
CA TYR A 162 15.09 34.53 27.91
C TYR A 162 15.36 36.02 27.66
N HIS A 163 15.78 36.38 26.44
CA HIS A 163 16.01 37.79 26.08
C HIS A 163 14.70 38.58 25.94
N CYS A 164 13.64 37.95 25.41
CA CYS A 164 12.31 38.56 25.31
C CYS A 164 11.69 38.83 26.70
N HIS A 165 11.86 37.91 27.66
CA HIS A 165 11.36 38.09 29.03
C HIS A 165 12.13 39.16 29.84
N ARG A 166 13.38 39.47 29.47
CA ARG A 166 14.18 40.52 30.11
C ARG A 166 13.84 41.93 29.62
N ILE A 167 13.36 42.06 28.38
CA ILE A 167 12.96 43.34 27.77
C ILE A 167 11.56 43.77 28.23
N SER A 168 10.69 42.82 28.63
CA SER A 168 9.34 43.12 29.15
C SER A 168 9.29 43.42 30.66
N ALA A 169 10.43 43.45 31.35
CA ALA A 169 10.54 43.64 32.81
C ALA A 169 11.29 44.93 33.21
N ILE A 170 11.52 45.84 32.26
CA ILE A 170 12.04 47.22 32.44
C ILE A 170 10.99 48.17 31.84
#